data_AF-A0A9K3GXE4-F1
#
_entry.id   AF-A0A9K3GXE4-F1
#
_cell.length_a   1.000
_cell.length_b   1.000
_cell.length_c   1.000
_cell.angle_alpha   90.00
_cell.angle_beta   90.00
_cell.angle_gamma   90.00
#
_symmetry.space_group_name_H-M   'P 1'
#
loop_
_entity.id
_entity.type
_entity.pdbx_description
1 polymer ?
#
loop_
_entity_poly.entity_id
_entity_poly.type
_entity_poly.pdbx_seq_one_letter_code
_entity_poly.pdbx_strand_id
1 'polypeptide(L)'
;MNLCIDLQSQNSCHLVLVVEVSTSKTGKHGHAKCHFVAIDIFNGKKLEDIVPSSHNCDVPHVSRTDYQLIDISEDGFVSLLTENGNTKDDLKLPTDDTLLTQIKDGFAEGKDLVVSVMSAMGEEQICALKDIGPK
;
A
#
# COMPACT_ATOMS: atom_id res chain seq x y z
N MET A 1 -0.60 10.27 13.55
CA MET A 1 -1.67 10.03 12.56
C MET A 1 -1.00 10.05 11.22
N ASN A 2 -0.96 8.90 10.56
CA ASN A 2 -0.32 8.74 9.26
C ASN A 2 -1.33 9.18 8.20
N LEU A 3 -1.11 10.35 7.59
CA LEU A 3 -2.04 10.90 6.60
C LEU A 3 -1.69 10.35 5.22
N CYS A 4 -2.62 9.61 4.62
CA CYS A 4 -2.53 9.24 3.22
C CYS A 4 -3.14 10.36 2.37
N ILE A 5 -2.47 10.73 1.27
CA ILE A 5 -2.96 11.77 0.34
C ILE A 5 -2.81 11.23 -1.07
N ASP A 6 -3.76 11.55 -1.96
CA ASP A 6 -3.55 11.46 -3.40
C ASP A 6 -2.76 12.68 -3.90
N LEU A 7 -1.53 12.46 -4.37
CA LEU A 7 -0.73 13.50 -5.03
C LEU A 7 -0.86 13.38 -6.55
N GLN A 8 -1.36 14.44 -7.19
CA GLN A 8 -1.46 14.53 -8.64
C GLN A 8 -0.19 15.12 -9.25
N SER A 9 0.89 14.34 -9.23
CA SER A 9 2.12 14.72 -9.92
C SER A 9 2.04 14.30 -11.39
N GLN A 10 2.16 15.25 -12.32
CA GLN A 10 2.28 14.99 -13.76
C GLN A 10 1.13 14.11 -14.35
N ASN A 11 -0.12 14.38 -13.96
CA ASN A 11 -1.32 13.63 -14.37
C ASN A 11 -1.32 12.14 -13.94
N SER A 12 -0.51 11.78 -12.94
CA SER A 12 -0.52 10.47 -12.31
C SER A 12 -0.99 10.62 -10.85
N CYS A 13 -1.96 9.81 -10.47
CA CYS A 13 -2.53 9.72 -9.12
C CYS A 13 -1.67 8.73 -8.32
N HIS A 14 -1.08 9.18 -7.22
CA HIS A 14 -0.23 8.36 -6.36
C HIS A 14 -0.78 8.37 -4.93
N LEU A 15 -1.05 7.17 -4.42
CA LEU A 15 -1.44 6.99 -3.03
C LEU A 15 -0.20 6.97 -2.17
N VAL A 16 -0.03 8.02 -1.37
CA VAL A 16 1.20 8.21 -0.60
C VAL A 16 0.93 8.40 0.88
N LEU A 17 1.83 7.91 1.71
CA LEU A 17 1.94 8.24 3.11
C LEU A 17 2.82 9.48 3.27
N VAL A 18 2.27 10.60 3.75
CA VAL A 18 3.05 11.81 4.02
C VAL A 18 3.99 11.60 5.20
N VAL A 19 5.29 11.81 4.98
CA VAL A 19 6.33 11.68 6.01
C VAL A 19 6.92 13.02 6.43
N GLU A 20 6.83 14.06 5.58
CA GLU A 20 7.27 15.41 5.91
C GLU A 20 6.39 16.45 5.21
N VAL A 21 6.15 17.58 5.89
CA VAL A 21 5.48 18.75 5.33
C VAL A 21 6.27 19.99 5.68
N SER A 22 6.63 20.79 4.69
CA SER A 22 7.19 22.12 4.89
C SER A 22 6.35 23.18 4.16
N THR A 23 6.32 24.41 4.69
CA THR A 23 5.55 25.51 4.09
C THR A 23 6.46 26.68 3.77
N SER A 24 6.36 27.22 2.56
CA SER A 24 7.14 28.38 2.12
C SER A 24 6.25 29.48 1.55
N LYS A 25 6.70 30.73 1.61
CA LYS A 25 6.04 31.88 0.94
C LYS A 25 6.98 32.47 -0.09
N THR A 26 6.50 32.69 -1.31
CA THR A 26 7.27 33.35 -2.37
C THR A 26 7.16 34.88 -2.25
N GLY A 27 7.90 35.48 -1.30
CA GLY A 27 7.97 36.93 -1.11
C GLY A 27 6.84 37.53 -0.24
N LYS A 28 6.79 38.87 -0.17
CA LYS A 28 5.92 39.61 0.78
C LYS A 28 4.42 39.39 0.55
N HIS A 29 4.00 39.21 -0.71
CA HIS A 29 2.60 39.03 -1.10
C HIS A 29 2.34 37.65 -1.74
N GLY A 30 3.30 36.72 -1.66
CA GLY A 30 3.17 35.40 -2.25
C GLY A 30 2.20 34.51 -1.47
N HIS A 31 1.47 33.67 -2.19
CA HIS A 31 0.70 32.58 -1.59
C HIS A 31 1.64 31.55 -0.97
N ALA A 32 1.22 30.98 0.17
CA ALA A 32 1.97 29.89 0.78
C ALA A 32 1.89 28.64 -0.09
N LYS A 33 2.98 27.91 -0.17
CA LYS A 33 3.12 26.62 -0.85
C LYS A 33 3.49 25.56 0.18
N CYS A 34 2.86 24.41 0.11
CA CYS A 34 3.19 23.23 0.89
C CYS A 34 4.10 22.34 0.05
N HIS A 35 5.28 22.01 0.57
CA HIS A 35 6.14 20.97 0.02
C HIS A 35 5.94 19.71 0.84
N PHE A 36 5.49 18.66 0.17
CA PHE A 36 5.22 17.35 0.73
C PHE A 36 6.35 16.41 0.35
N VAL A 37 6.81 15.64 1.34
CA VAL A 37 7.61 14.46 1.13
C VAL A 37 6.79 13.27 1.58
N ALA A 38 6.64 12.28 0.71
CA ALA A 38 5.76 11.16 0.95
C ALA A 38 6.34 9.85 0.40
N ILE A 39 5.83 8.73 0.89
CA ILE A 39 6.21 7.38 0.46
C ILE A 39 4.98 6.74 -0.20
N ASP A 40 5.12 6.32 -1.45
CA ASP A 40 4.10 5.54 -2.15
C ASP A 40 3.78 4.26 -1.37
N ILE A 41 2.50 4.02 -1.10
CA ILE A 41 2.09 2.93 -0.21
C ILE A 41 2.30 1.55 -0.84
N PHE A 42 2.28 1.43 -2.17
CA PHE A 42 2.38 0.15 -2.86
C PHE A 42 3.81 -0.22 -3.23
N ASN A 43 4.59 0.75 -3.72
CA ASN A 43 5.95 0.48 -4.20
C ASN A 43 7.06 1.06 -3.31
N GLY A 44 6.72 1.80 -2.25
CA GLY A 44 7.68 2.34 -1.28
C GLY A 44 8.56 3.47 -1.83
N LYS A 45 8.32 3.97 -3.05
CA LYS A 45 9.11 5.05 -3.63
C LYS A 45 8.83 6.35 -2.90
N LYS A 46 9.91 7.09 -2.63
CA LYS A 46 9.83 8.46 -2.14
C LYS A 46 9.36 9.39 -3.26
N LEU A 47 8.31 10.16 -2.99
CA LEU A 47 7.75 11.17 -3.88
C LEU A 47 7.77 12.52 -3.18
N GLU A 48 7.95 13.57 -3.97
CA GLU A 48 7.93 14.95 -3.49
C GLU A 48 7.03 15.80 -4.39
N ASP A 49 6.23 16.66 -3.79
CA ASP A 49 5.34 17.55 -4.53
C ASP A 49 5.21 18.91 -3.84
N ILE A 50 4.94 19.95 -4.63
CA ILE A 50 4.70 21.31 -4.15
C ILE A 50 3.33 21.78 -4.62
N VAL A 51 2.40 21.86 -3.68
CA VAL A 51 1.03 22.32 -3.95
C VAL A 51 0.77 23.69 -3.31
N PRO A 52 -0.03 24.57 -3.93
CA PRO A 52 -0.52 25.76 -3.26
C PRO A 52 -1.30 25.39 -1.99
N SER A 53 -1.04 26.10 -0.89
CA SER A 53 -1.70 25.85 0.41
C SER A 53 -3.24 26.02 0.38
N SER A 54 -3.76 26.66 -0.65
CA SER A 54 -5.20 26.86 -0.87
C SER A 54 -5.86 25.76 -1.72
N HIS A 55 -5.09 24.80 -2.23
CA HIS A 55 -5.64 23.65 -2.95
C HIS A 55 -6.04 22.56 -1.96
N ASN A 56 -7.18 21.91 -2.21
CA ASN A 56 -7.57 20.72 -1.47
C ASN A 56 -6.77 19.52 -1.98
N CYS A 57 -6.50 18.58 -1.09
CA CYS A 57 -5.98 17.27 -1.44
C CYS A 57 -6.97 16.21 -0.97
N ASP A 58 -7.15 15.15 -1.77
CA ASP A 58 -8.02 14.05 -1.41
C ASP A 58 -7.30 13.11 -0.44
N VAL A 59 -8.03 12.71 0.60
CA VAL A 59 -7.56 11.75 1.61
C VAL A 59 -8.23 10.42 1.31
N PRO A 60 -7.54 9.46 0.69
CA PRO A 60 -8.11 8.16 0.37
C PRO A 60 -8.36 7.36 1.65
N HIS A 61 -9.39 6.51 1.60
CA HIS A 61 -9.56 5.48 2.62
C HIS A 61 -8.61 4.32 2.32
N VAL A 62 -7.72 4.03 3.27
CA VAL A 62 -6.79 2.91 3.19
C VAL A 62 -7.20 1.87 4.23
N SER A 63 -7.52 0.67 3.77
CA SER A 63 -7.85 -0.47 4.64
C SER A 63 -6.79 -1.56 4.52
N ARG A 64 -6.49 -2.23 5.63
CA ARG A 64 -5.67 -3.43 5.66
C ARG A 64 -6.49 -4.58 6.21
N THR A 65 -6.52 -5.69 5.49
CA THR A 65 -7.25 -6.89 5.88
C THR A 65 -6.32 -8.08 5.82
N ASP A 66 -6.37 -8.91 6.85
CA ASP A 66 -5.58 -10.13 6.96
C ASP A 66 -6.39 -11.31 6.40
N TYR A 67 -5.74 -12.14 5.58
CA TYR A 67 -6.35 -13.33 5.00
C TYR A 67 -5.43 -14.53 5.18
N GLN A 68 -6.01 -15.72 5.38
CA GLN A 68 -5.22 -16.95 5.39
C GLN A 68 -4.90 -17.36 3.97
N LEU A 69 -3.63 -17.64 3.69
CA LEU A 69 -3.19 -18.16 2.40
C LEU A 69 -3.57 -19.64 2.31
N ILE A 70 -4.33 -20.01 1.28
CA ILE A 70 -4.76 -21.39 1.02
C ILE A 70 -3.89 -22.03 -0.06
N ASP A 71 -3.68 -21.32 -1.17
CA ASP A 71 -2.98 -21.87 -2.32
C ASP A 71 -2.26 -20.79 -3.14
N ILE A 72 -1.26 -21.22 -3.92
CA ILE A 72 -0.53 -20.41 -4.88
C ILE A 72 -0.57 -21.13 -6.23
N SER A 73 -1.29 -20.54 -7.20
CA SER A 73 -1.41 -21.07 -8.55
C SER A 73 -0.11 -20.90 -9.36
N GLU A 74 0.11 -21.78 -10.35
CA GLU A 74 1.30 -21.76 -11.21
C GLU A 74 1.46 -20.46 -12.03
N ASP A 75 0.35 -19.79 -12.32
CA ASP A 75 0.29 -18.50 -13.02
C ASP A 75 0.49 -17.29 -12.10
N GLY A 76 0.76 -17.54 -10.81
CA GLY A 76 1.13 -16.54 -9.82
C GLY A 76 -0.03 -15.88 -9.09
N PHE A 77 -1.25 -16.37 -9.26
CA PHE A 77 -2.40 -15.97 -8.43
C PHE A 77 -2.39 -16.69 -7.08
N VAL A 78 -2.98 -16.04 -6.07
CA VAL A 78 -3.12 -16.60 -4.72
C VAL A 78 -4.58 -16.82 -4.39
N SER A 79 -4.84 -17.90 -3.66
CA SER A 79 -6.15 -18.18 -3.06
C SER A 79 -6.13 -17.83 -1.59
N LEU A 80 -6.95 -16.86 -1.20
CA LEU A 80 -7.01 -16.32 0.14
C LEU A 80 -8.36 -16.62 0.81
N LEU A 81 -8.34 -17.15 2.03
CA LEU A 81 -9.56 -17.41 2.81
C LEU A 81 -10.02 -16.13 3.50
N THR A 82 -11.26 -15.75 3.23
CA THR A 82 -11.96 -14.66 3.93
C THR A 82 -12.60 -15.16 5.22
N GLU A 83 -12.88 -14.26 6.16
CA GLU A 83 -13.56 -14.58 7.43
C GLU A 83 -14.96 -15.19 7.22
N ASN A 84 -15.59 -14.92 6.08
CA ASN A 84 -16.91 -15.44 5.72
C ASN A 84 -16.87 -16.87 5.15
N GLY A 85 -15.68 -17.47 5.04
CA GLY A 85 -15.48 -18.81 4.47
C GLY A 85 -15.43 -18.85 2.94
N ASN A 86 -15.47 -17.69 2.28
CA ASN A 86 -15.27 -17.60 0.82
C ASN A 86 -13.77 -17.46 0.48
N THR A 87 -13.41 -17.76 -0.76
CA THR A 87 -12.07 -17.53 -1.31
C THR A 87 -11.99 -16.22 -2.10
N LYS A 88 -10.82 -15.58 -2.04
CA LYS A 88 -10.42 -14.44 -2.86
C LYS A 88 -9.24 -14.87 -3.72
N ASP A 89 -9.46 -14.93 -5.03
CA ASP A 89 -8.57 -15.56 -6.02
C ASP A 89 -8.12 -14.57 -7.12
N ASP A 90 -8.37 -13.27 -6.93
CA ASP A 90 -8.11 -12.18 -7.89
C ASP A 90 -6.74 -11.49 -7.68
N LEU A 91 -6.02 -11.83 -6.61
CA LEU A 91 -4.72 -11.23 -6.30
C LEU A 91 -3.57 -12.08 -6.81
N LYS A 92 -2.51 -11.38 -7.24
CA LYS A 92 -1.23 -11.99 -7.58
C LYS A 92 -0.26 -11.88 -6.42
N LEU A 93 0.75 -12.74 -6.45
CA LEU A 93 1.92 -12.61 -5.58
C LEU A 93 2.53 -11.20 -5.68
N PRO A 94 3.06 -10.67 -4.56
CA PRO A 94 3.63 -9.32 -4.55
C PRO A 94 4.87 -9.24 -5.45
N THR A 95 5.13 -8.04 -5.97
CA THR A 95 6.33 -7.77 -6.79
C THR A 95 7.58 -7.51 -5.96
N ASP A 96 7.44 -7.35 -4.65
CA ASP A 96 8.58 -7.23 -3.74
C ASP A 96 9.25 -8.59 -3.57
N ASP A 97 10.52 -8.70 -4.00
CA ASP A 97 11.27 -9.97 -4.03
C ASP A 97 11.41 -10.60 -2.63
N THR A 98 11.53 -9.77 -1.58
CA THR A 98 11.71 -10.25 -0.21
C THR A 98 10.43 -10.90 0.28
N LEU A 99 9.30 -10.21 0.14
CA LEU A 99 7.98 -10.70 0.55
C LEU A 99 7.55 -11.90 -0.30
N LEU A 100 7.81 -11.86 -1.61
CA LEU A 100 7.56 -12.96 -2.54
C LEU A 100 8.27 -14.24 -2.09
N THR A 101 9.56 -14.13 -1.75
CA THR A 101 10.38 -15.27 -1.31
C THR A 101 9.84 -15.82 0.01
N GLN A 102 9.53 -14.95 0.98
CA GLN A 102 8.98 -15.36 2.27
C GLN A 102 7.64 -16.11 2.14
N ILE A 103 6.75 -15.64 1.26
CA ILE A 103 5.45 -16.29 1.00
C ILE A 103 5.68 -17.67 0.38
N LYS A 104 6.50 -17.76 -0.67
CA LYS A 104 6.75 -19.02 -1.38
C LYS A 104 7.44 -20.05 -0.49
N ASP A 105 8.47 -19.65 0.23
CA ASP A 105 9.23 -20.55 1.11
C ASP A 105 8.36 -21.01 2.28
N GLY A 106 7.64 -20.09 2.92
CA GLY A 106 6.75 -20.45 4.02
C GLY A 106 5.61 -21.39 3.58
N PHE A 107 5.06 -21.17 2.39
CA PHE A 107 4.04 -22.05 1.81
C PHE A 107 4.62 -23.43 1.47
N ALA A 108 5.82 -23.49 0.88
CA ALA A 108 6.51 -24.75 0.56
C ALA A 108 6.92 -25.56 1.81
N GLU A 109 7.21 -24.87 2.92
CA GLU A 109 7.46 -25.48 4.22
C GLU A 109 6.18 -25.99 4.91
N GLY A 110 4.99 -25.71 4.36
CA GLY A 110 3.70 -26.10 4.91
C GLY A 110 3.29 -25.30 6.14
N LYS A 111 3.75 -24.05 6.26
CA LYS A 111 3.36 -23.15 7.36
C LYS A 111 1.96 -22.58 7.15
N ASP A 112 1.27 -22.33 8.25
CA ASP A 112 0.03 -21.57 8.26
C ASP A 112 0.33 -20.08 8.12
N LEU A 113 0.18 -19.58 6.90
CA LEU A 113 0.49 -18.20 6.54
C LEU A 113 -0.77 -17.32 6.52
N VAL A 114 -0.67 -16.15 7.13
CA VAL A 114 -1.63 -15.06 6.96
C VAL A 114 -0.97 -13.90 6.24
N VAL A 115 -1.56 -13.45 5.15
CA VAL A 115 -1.10 -12.31 4.36
C VAL A 115 -1.97 -11.09 4.66
N SER A 116 -1.34 -9.93 4.83
CA SER A 116 -2.05 -8.65 4.95
C SER A 116 -2.16 -8.01 3.57
N VAL A 117 -3.38 -7.80 3.10
CA VAL A 117 -3.67 -7.06 1.86
C VAL A 117 -4.04 -5.64 2.23
N MET A 118 -3.38 -4.69 1.59
CA MET A 118 -3.73 -3.27 1.66
C MET A 118 -4.58 -2.90 0.45
N SER A 119 -5.67 -2.18 0.69
CA SER A 119 -6.61 -1.71 -0.33
C SER A 119 -6.81 -0.21 -0.21
N ALA A 120 -6.77 0.49 -1.35
CA ALA A 120 -7.06 1.92 -1.45
C ALA A 120 -7.46 2.29 -2.90
N MET A 121 -8.50 3.10 -3.07
CA MET A 121 -8.99 3.60 -4.37
C MET A 121 -9.20 2.52 -5.46
N GLY A 122 -9.56 1.29 -5.06
CA GLY A 122 -9.78 0.18 -5.98
C GLY A 122 -8.52 -0.59 -6.39
N GLU A 123 -7.36 -0.24 -5.84
CA GLU A 123 -6.11 -1.01 -5.95
C GLU A 123 -5.87 -1.84 -4.68
N GLU A 124 -5.37 -3.06 -4.85
CA GLU A 124 -5.07 -3.99 -3.77
C GLU A 124 -3.70 -4.64 -3.95
N GLN A 125 -2.93 -4.74 -2.85
CA GLN A 125 -1.62 -5.39 -2.88
C GLN A 125 -1.34 -6.12 -1.56
N ILE A 126 -0.73 -7.30 -1.64
CA ILE A 126 -0.15 -7.98 -0.49
C ILE A 126 1.05 -7.18 0.01
N CYS A 127 1.02 -6.79 1.28
CA CYS A 127 1.99 -5.84 1.86
C CYS A 127 2.71 -6.38 3.10
N ALA A 128 2.23 -7.48 3.68
CA ALA A 128 2.89 -8.15 4.79
C ALA A 128 2.52 -9.63 4.87
N LEU A 129 3.36 -10.38 5.57
CA LEU A 129 3.18 -11.79 5.88
C LEU A 129 3.30 -11.99 7.40
N LYS A 130 2.45 -12.85 7.95
CA LYS A 130 2.48 -13.32 9.32
C LYS A 130 2.45 -14.85 9.32
N ASP A 131 3.49 -15.46 9.85
CA ASP A 131 3.51 -16.89 10.17
C ASP A 131 2.74 -17.10 11.48
N ILE A 132 1.70 -17.94 11.45
CA ILE A 132 0.88 -18.22 12.64
C ILE A 132 1.43 -19.42 13.43
N GLY A 133 2.33 -20.21 12.82
CA GLY A 133 2.86 -21.44 13.39
C GLY A 133 1.76 -22.48 13.72
N PRO A 134 2.14 -23.73 14.01
CA PRO A 134 1.18 -24.70 14.51
C PRO A 134 0.68 -24.25 15.90
N LYS A 135 -0.64 -24.31 16.10
CA LYS A 135 -1.28 -24.16 17.41
C LYS A 135 -0.84 -25.26 18.39
#